data_AF-K7MQU5-F1
#
_entry.id   AF-K7MQU5-F1
#
_cell.length_a   1.000
_cell.length_b   1.000
_cell.length_c   1.000
_cell.angle_alpha   90.00
_cell.angle_beta   90.00
_cell.angle_gamma   90.00
#
_symmetry.space_group_name_H-M   'P 1'
#
loop_
_entity.id
_entity.type
_entity.pdbx_description
1 polymer ?
#
loop_
_entity_poly.entity_id
_entity_poly.type
_entity_poly.pdbx_seq_one_letter_code
_entity_poly.pdbx_strand_id
1 'polypeptide(L)'
;MVKFCSSQTGFQNLKQILLGSLFILESIVIEDGSLPSLEKFKLVGITELKEVPSGLYKLSKLEVFHAINMSDEFQENFNLNRGQGQWIIE
;
A
#
# COMPACT_ATOMS: atom_id res chain seq x y z
N MET A 1 12.41 5.07 -0.11
CA MET A 1 11.81 3.80 -0.57
C MET A 1 11.55 2.88 0.61
N VAL A 2 10.38 2.24 0.65
CA VAL A 2 10.05 1.10 1.55
C VAL A 2 9.79 -0.12 0.67
N LYS A 3 10.36 -1.26 1.04
CA LYS A 3 10.21 -2.52 0.30
C LYS A 3 9.76 -3.65 1.22
N PHE A 4 8.67 -4.30 0.86
CA PHE A 4 8.19 -5.51 1.50
C PHE A 4 8.65 -6.72 0.70
N CYS A 5 9.65 -7.42 1.22
CA CYS A 5 10.27 -8.54 0.52
C CYS A 5 9.52 -9.86 0.78
N SER A 6 9.53 -10.74 -0.21
CA SER A 6 9.06 -12.11 -0.05
C SER A 6 10.04 -12.89 0.85
N SER A 7 9.53 -13.52 1.91
CA SER A 7 10.35 -14.33 2.82
C SER A 7 9.49 -15.39 3.49
N GLN A 8 9.96 -16.64 3.50
CA GLN A 8 9.28 -17.76 4.17
C GLN A 8 9.15 -17.54 5.69
N THR A 9 10.10 -16.80 6.28
CA THR A 9 10.11 -16.46 7.72
C THR A 9 9.73 -15.00 7.98
N GLY A 10 9.17 -14.32 6.98
CA GLY A 10 8.73 -12.94 7.10
C GLY A 10 7.45 -12.77 7.92
N PHE A 11 6.75 -11.67 7.69
CA PHE A 11 5.51 -11.30 8.37
C PHE A 11 4.28 -12.12 7.92
N GLN A 12 4.30 -13.43 8.14
CA GLN A 12 3.27 -14.37 7.65
C GLN A 12 1.86 -14.10 8.21
N ASN A 13 1.77 -13.53 9.41
CA ASN A 13 0.52 -13.30 10.13
C ASN A 13 0.17 -11.80 10.28
N LEU A 14 0.93 -10.90 9.65
CA LEU A 14 0.69 -9.47 9.78
C LEU A 14 -0.57 -9.08 9.02
N LYS A 15 -1.58 -8.61 9.77
CA LYS A 15 -2.90 -8.25 9.24
C LYS A 15 -3.06 -6.78 8.89
N GLN A 16 -2.29 -5.89 9.53
CA GLN A 16 -2.47 -4.45 9.36
C GLN A 16 -1.12 -3.73 9.29
N ILE A 17 -1.01 -2.79 8.35
CA ILE A 17 0.11 -1.88 8.22
C ILE A 17 -0.41 -0.45 8.21
N LEU A 18 0.25 0.41 8.99
CA LEU A 18 0.10 1.85 8.95
C LEU A 18 1.48 2.45 8.64
N LEU A 19 1.58 3.22 7.56
CA LEU A 19 2.72 4.10 7.30
C LEU A 19 2.23 5.55 7.40
N GLY A 20 2.85 6.32 8.28
CA GLY A 20 2.41 7.68 8.59
C GLY A 20 3.57 8.65 8.65
N SER A 21 3.36 9.89 8.19
CA SER A 21 4.30 11.01 8.32
C SER A 21 5.70 10.73 7.74
N LEU A 22 5.77 9.90 6.71
CA LEU A 22 6.99 9.62 5.97
C LEU A 22 7.12 10.61 4.80
N PHE A 23 7.26 11.90 5.12
CA PHE A 23 7.08 12.98 4.15
C PHE A 23 7.94 12.87 2.90
N ILE A 24 9.17 12.35 3.02
CA ILE A 24 10.12 12.18 1.91
C ILE A 24 10.07 10.79 1.26
N LEU A 25 9.08 9.95 1.59
CA LEU A 25 8.99 8.60 1.03
C LEU A 25 8.42 8.66 -0.38
N GLU A 26 9.27 8.43 -1.36
CA GLU A 26 8.90 8.51 -2.79
C GLU A 26 8.29 7.22 -3.35
N SER A 27 8.56 6.05 -2.76
CA SER A 27 8.17 4.76 -3.33
C SER A 27 7.95 3.66 -2.31
N ILE A 28 6.94 2.83 -2.59
CA ILE A 28 6.64 1.60 -1.86
C ILE A 28 6.57 0.44 -2.86
N VAL A 29 7.33 -0.62 -2.59
CA VAL A 29 7.37 -1.83 -3.41
C VAL A 29 6.93 -3.02 -2.58
N ILE A 30 5.96 -3.78 -3.07
CA ILE A 30 5.45 -5.00 -2.47
C ILE A 30 5.81 -6.16 -3.41
N GLU A 31 6.75 -7.00 -2.99
CA GLU A 31 7.14 -8.16 -3.79
C GLU A 31 6.08 -9.26 -3.77
N ASP A 32 6.04 -10.05 -4.84
CA ASP A 32 5.14 -11.19 -4.96
C ASP A 32 5.41 -12.21 -3.84
N GLY A 33 4.34 -12.65 -3.16
CA GLY A 33 4.42 -13.55 -2.02
C GLY A 33 4.81 -12.88 -0.69
N SER A 34 5.01 -11.56 -0.67
CA SER A 34 5.11 -10.81 0.60
C SER A 34 3.71 -10.60 1.22
N LEU A 35 3.67 -10.38 2.54
CA LEU A 35 2.47 -9.96 3.27
C LEU A 35 1.21 -10.83 3.04
N PRO A 36 1.29 -12.17 3.11
CA PRO A 36 0.21 -13.09 2.69
C PRO A 36 -1.05 -13.06 3.57
N SER A 37 -1.02 -12.35 4.69
CA SER A 37 -2.14 -12.20 5.62
C SER A 37 -2.60 -10.75 5.80
N LEU A 38 -2.12 -9.83 4.97
CA LEU A 38 -2.45 -8.42 5.12
C LEU A 38 -3.90 -8.14 4.70
N GLU A 39 -4.68 -7.62 5.63
CA GLU A 39 -6.11 -7.29 5.48
C GLU A 39 -6.31 -5.77 5.35
N LYS A 40 -5.49 -4.96 6.04
CA LYS A 40 -5.60 -3.49 6.00
C LYS A 40 -4.26 -2.83 5.74
N PHE A 41 -4.23 -1.90 4.79
CA PHE A 41 -3.05 -1.09 4.52
C PHE A 41 -3.43 0.39 4.49
N LYS A 42 -2.86 1.15 5.42
CA LYS A 42 -3.13 2.57 5.60
C LYS A 42 -1.89 3.43 5.39
N LEU A 43 -2.03 4.47 4.57
CA LEU A 43 -1.04 5.51 4.31
C LEU A 43 -1.59 6.85 4.81
N VAL A 44 -0.80 7.61 5.57
CA VAL A 44 -1.23 8.89 6.15
C VAL A 44 -0.13 9.95 6.03
N GLY A 45 -0.38 11.03 5.31
CA GLY A 45 0.54 12.17 5.26
C GLY A 45 1.89 11.83 4.63
N ILE A 46 1.89 11.08 3.52
CA ILE A 46 3.09 10.69 2.77
C ILE A 46 3.08 11.47 1.45
N THR A 47 3.56 12.71 1.49
CA THR A 47 3.35 13.69 0.41
C THR A 47 4.20 13.43 -0.83
N GLU A 48 5.42 12.91 -0.69
CA GLU A 48 6.27 12.60 -1.85
C GLU A 48 5.96 11.24 -2.51
N LEU A 49 5.06 10.43 -1.95
CA LEU A 49 4.60 9.22 -2.60
C LEU A 49 3.58 9.59 -3.66
N LYS A 50 3.95 9.45 -4.93
CA LYS A 50 3.14 9.88 -6.08
C LYS A 50 2.39 8.74 -6.77
N GLU A 51 2.87 7.52 -6.62
CA GLU A 51 2.30 6.34 -7.28
C GLU A 51 1.67 5.39 -6.27
N VAL A 52 0.66 4.64 -6.72
CA VAL A 52 0.13 3.52 -5.95
C VAL A 52 1.23 2.47 -5.76
N PRO A 53 1.42 1.90 -4.56
CA PRO A 53 2.47 0.91 -4.31
C PRO A 53 2.46 -0.23 -5.34
N SER A 54 3.61 -0.50 -5.95
CA SER A 54 3.74 -1.63 -6.88
C SER A 54 3.50 -2.93 -6.15
N GLY A 55 2.67 -3.81 -6.72
CA GLY A 55 2.27 -5.08 -6.11
C GLY A 55 1.06 -4.99 -5.18
N LEU A 56 0.52 -3.80 -4.90
CA LEU A 56 -0.70 -3.65 -4.06
C LEU A 56 -1.86 -4.53 -4.54
N TYR A 57 -2.10 -4.55 -5.86
CA TYR A 57 -3.15 -5.35 -6.51
C TYR A 57 -2.97 -6.86 -6.40
N LYS A 58 -1.80 -7.33 -6.00
CA LYS A 58 -1.50 -8.76 -5.84
C LYS A 58 -1.76 -9.28 -4.42
N LEU A 59 -2.09 -8.40 -3.48
CA LEU A 59 -2.41 -8.78 -2.10
C LEU A 59 -3.81 -9.39 -2.01
N SER A 60 -3.87 -10.72 -2.08
CA SER A 60 -5.13 -11.47 -2.21
C SER A 60 -6.09 -11.38 -1.02
N LYS A 61 -5.62 -10.94 0.16
CA LYS A 61 -6.43 -10.78 1.37
C LYS A 61 -6.66 -9.33 1.75
N LEU A 62 -6.20 -8.38 0.93
CA LEU A 62 -6.36 -6.97 1.24
C LEU A 62 -7.84 -6.59 1.11
N GLU A 63 -8.45 -6.21 2.22
CA GLU A 63 -9.86 -5.82 2.31
C GLU A 63 -10.01 -4.30 2.31
N VAL A 64 -9.08 -3.59 2.94
CA VAL A 64 -9.13 -2.13 3.10
C VAL A 64 -7.80 -1.50 2.71
N PHE A 65 -7.87 -0.56 1.76
CA PHE A 65 -6.77 0.35 1.47
C PHE A 65 -7.21 1.78 1.75
N HIS A 66 -6.52 2.45 2.65
CA HIS A 66 -6.88 3.79 3.11
C HIS A 66 -5.69 4.73 2.90
N ALA A 67 -5.89 5.81 2.15
CA ALA A 67 -4.87 6.81 1.89
C ALA A 67 -5.38 8.23 2.25
N ILE A 68 -4.79 8.84 3.29
CA ILE A 68 -5.22 10.14 3.84
C ILE A 68 -4.11 11.17 3.67
N ASN A 69 -4.46 12.42 3.34
CA ASN A 69 -3.53 13.54 3.27
C ASN A 69 -2.31 13.21 2.36
N MET A 70 -2.59 12.60 1.22
CA MET A 70 -1.61 12.29 0.17
C MET A 70 -1.53 13.44 -0.84
N SER A 71 -0.49 13.47 -1.66
CA SER A 71 -0.39 14.44 -2.76
C SER A 71 -1.54 14.32 -3.77
N ASP A 72 -1.82 15.41 -4.47
CA ASP A 72 -2.82 15.43 -5.54
C ASP A 72 -2.46 14.42 -6.65
N GLU A 73 -1.17 14.31 -6.98
CA GLU A 73 -0.65 13.35 -7.97
C GLU A 73 -0.93 11.90 -7.56
N PHE A 74 -0.74 11.55 -6.27
CA PHE A 74 -1.13 10.23 -5.77
C PHE A 74 -2.63 10.00 -5.89
N GLN A 75 -3.45 10.98 -5.51
CA GLN A 75 -4.89 10.85 -5.57
C GLN A 75 -5.39 10.65 -7.01
N GLU A 76 -4.81 11.38 -7.98
CA GLU A 76 -5.08 11.21 -9.41
C GLU A 76 -4.69 9.80 -9.88
N ASN A 77 -3.45 9.38 -9.61
CA ASN A 77 -2.97 8.03 -9.96
C ASN A 77 -3.81 6.93 -9.31
N PHE A 78 -4.24 7.13 -8.07
CA PHE A 78 -5.11 6.19 -7.38
C PHE A 78 -6.49 6.12 -8.05
N ASN A 79 -7.09 7.26 -8.37
CA ASN A 79 -8.40 7.34 -9.03
C ASN A 79 -8.40 6.69 -10.42
N LEU A 80 -7.34 6.86 -11.20
CA LEU A 80 -7.17 6.19 -12.50
C LEU A 80 -7.09 4.67 -12.37
N ASN A 81 -6.49 4.16 -11.28
CA ASN A 81 -6.30 2.74 -11.07
C ASN A 81 -7.36 2.08 -10.17
N ARG A 82 -8.37 2.82 -9.68
CA ARG A 82 -9.42 2.31 -8.77
C ARG A 82 -10.10 1.03 -9.28
N GLY A 83 -10.26 0.89 -10.59
CA GLY A 83 -10.90 -0.29 -11.21
C GLY A 83 -10.09 -1.59 -11.15
N GLN A 84 -8.84 -1.56 -10.70
CA GLN A 84 -7.96 -2.73 -10.68
C GLN A 84 -7.99 -3.52 -9.36
N GLY A 85 -8.61 -2.98 -8.30
CA GLY A 85 -8.63 -3.57 -6.96
C GLY A 85 -10.02 -3.98 -6.47
N GLN A 86 -10.09 -4.98 -5.60
CA GLN A 86 -11.34 -5.50 -4.98
C GLN A 86 -11.57 -4.99 -3.55
N TRP A 87 -10.77 -4.04 -3.06
CA TRP A 87 -10.81 -3.57 -1.67
C TRP A 87 -11.64 -2.30 -1.48
N ILE A 88 -12.06 -2.07 -0.23
CA ILE A 88 -12.77 -0.87 0.21
C ILE A 88 -11.77 0.27 0.40
N ILE A 89 -12.18 1.47 -0.02
CA ILE A 89 -11.48 2.72 0.23
C ILE A 89 -12.19 3.41 1.38
N GLU A 90 -11.48 3.60 2.48
CA GLU A 90 -11.90 4.45 3.60
C GLU A 90 -11.17 5.80 3.55
#